data_AF-A0A5E3X4B9-F1
#
_entry.id   AF-A0A5E3X4B9-F1
#
_cell.length_a   1.000
_cell.length_b   1.000
_cell.length_c   1.000
_cell.angle_alpha   90.00
_cell.angle_beta   90.00
_cell.angle_gamma   90.00
#
_symmetry.space_group_name_H-M   'P 1'
#
loop_
_entity.id
_entity.type
_entity.pdbx_description
1 polymer ?
#
loop_
_entity_poly.entity_id
_entity_poly.type
_entity_poly.pdbx_seq_one_letter_code
_entity_poly.pdbx_strand_id
1 'polypeptide(L)'
;MNTDESEPLLSVVAGVAIEYIDGVTLEHFVLGETISAEQAERVTQGTLTSVRAMRDALVVHDDIFLRNVMLRRTPGGLDYDYDHPVIIDFGISATYTPKEIMENPSSVGPLGSSVMRARKLFSRESWHIPSLYLSDYAPSPWYGYREANERIEGLSAEHRERFFEEIPENEREAPKDVVDDDDGEVYVYVPARWRVREGARDAGVDLRWRPEGIPLPSDTT
;
A
#
# COMPACT_ATOMS: atom_id res chain seq x y z
N MET A 1 27.84 -55.76 25.32
CA MET A 1 26.48 -55.18 25.23
C MET A 1 26.67 -53.69 25.11
N ASN A 2 26.49 -53.14 23.91
CA ASN A 2 26.45 -51.70 23.67
C ASN A 2 25.04 -51.23 24.00
N THR A 3 24.91 -50.36 24.97
CA THR A 3 23.67 -49.63 25.30
C THR A 3 24.06 -48.18 25.46
N ASP A 4 24.10 -47.43 24.36
CA ASP A 4 23.72 -46.02 24.32
C ASP A 4 23.78 -45.51 22.87
N GLU A 5 22.79 -45.88 22.06
CA GLU A 5 22.38 -45.04 20.93
C GLU A 5 21.00 -44.50 21.29
N SER A 6 20.98 -43.60 22.28
CA SER A 6 19.86 -42.70 22.46
C SER A 6 19.82 -41.77 21.25
N GLU A 7 18.86 -42.01 20.35
CA GLU A 7 18.59 -41.25 19.13
C GLU A 7 18.60 -39.73 19.40
N PRO A 8 19.54 -38.94 18.83
CA PRO A 8 19.49 -37.49 18.95
C PRO A 8 18.53 -36.86 17.92
N LEU A 9 17.53 -37.61 17.43
CA LEU A 9 16.53 -37.09 16.48
C LEU A 9 15.57 -36.08 17.14
N LEU A 10 15.61 -35.98 18.48
CA LEU A 10 14.89 -35.00 19.30
C LEU A 10 15.81 -33.96 19.95
N SER A 11 17.12 -33.97 19.66
CA SER A 11 18.08 -33.26 20.53
C SER A 11 18.09 -31.73 20.39
N VAL A 12 17.64 -31.13 19.28
CA VAL A 12 17.35 -29.70 19.18
C VAL A 12 16.37 -29.45 18.02
N VAL A 13 15.10 -29.15 18.31
CA VAL A 13 14.26 -28.42 17.35
C VAL A 13 14.46 -26.93 17.67
N ALA A 14 15.07 -26.20 16.75
CA ALA A 14 15.11 -24.73 16.84
C ALA A 14 13.66 -24.24 16.72
N GLY A 15 13.05 -23.87 17.84
CA GLY A 15 11.71 -23.32 17.92
C GLY A 15 11.74 -21.84 18.27
N VAL A 16 10.74 -21.10 17.80
CA VAL A 16 10.51 -19.71 18.19
C VAL A 16 9.32 -19.68 19.14
N ALA A 17 9.53 -19.21 20.37
CA ALA A 17 8.42 -18.92 21.28
C ALA A 17 7.85 -17.54 20.94
N ILE A 18 6.58 -17.51 20.54
CA ILE A 18 5.86 -16.29 20.17
C ILE A 18 4.67 -16.06 21.11
N GLU A 19 4.20 -14.82 21.16
CA GLU A 19 2.97 -14.48 21.88
C GLU A 19 1.81 -15.34 21.37
N TYR A 20 0.99 -15.86 22.30
CA TYR A 20 -0.30 -16.42 21.94
C TYR A 20 -1.29 -15.27 21.67
N ILE A 21 -1.79 -15.19 20.45
CA ILE A 21 -2.79 -14.21 20.06
C ILE A 21 -4.14 -14.93 19.98
N ASP A 22 -5.03 -14.64 20.93
CA ASP A 22 -6.43 -15.05 20.81
C ASP A 22 -7.10 -14.20 19.72
N GLY A 23 -7.21 -14.76 18.52
CA GLY A 23 -7.63 -14.01 17.36
C GLY A 23 -8.05 -14.89 16.19
N VAL A 24 -8.44 -14.25 15.09
CA VAL A 24 -8.84 -14.90 13.84
C VAL A 24 -8.23 -14.16 12.65
N THR A 25 -7.77 -14.90 11.65
CA THR A 25 -7.19 -14.36 10.42
C THR A 25 -8.26 -13.71 9.53
N LEU A 26 -7.89 -12.71 8.74
CA LEU A 26 -8.84 -11.97 7.90
C LEU A 26 -9.53 -12.84 6.84
N GLU A 27 -8.95 -13.99 6.46
CA GLU A 27 -9.56 -14.92 5.51
C GLU A 27 -10.90 -15.50 5.99
N HIS A 28 -11.16 -15.47 7.31
CA HIS A 28 -12.41 -15.94 7.91
C HIS A 28 -13.48 -14.85 8.00
N PHE A 29 -13.18 -13.64 7.55
CA PHE A 29 -14.14 -12.54 7.55
C PHE A 29 -14.72 -12.32 6.16
N VAL A 30 -16.03 -12.11 6.10
CA VAL A 30 -16.78 -11.78 4.89
C VAL A 30 -17.26 -10.33 4.98
N LEU A 31 -16.80 -9.51 4.04
CA LEU A 31 -17.13 -8.09 3.98
C LEU A 31 -18.65 -7.89 3.83
N GLY A 32 -19.22 -7.05 4.70
CA GLY A 32 -20.67 -6.78 4.76
C GLY A 32 -21.46 -7.79 5.60
N GLU A 33 -20.87 -8.93 5.97
CA GLU A 33 -21.53 -9.95 6.80
C GLU A 33 -20.92 -10.02 8.19
N THR A 34 -19.63 -10.35 8.28
CA THR A 34 -18.91 -10.50 9.56
C THR A 34 -17.97 -9.35 9.85
N ILE A 35 -17.74 -8.45 8.89
CA ILE A 35 -16.98 -7.21 9.07
C ILE A 35 -17.58 -6.10 8.19
N SER A 36 -17.73 -4.89 8.73
CA SER A 36 -18.20 -3.74 7.95
C SER A 36 -17.08 -3.17 7.05
N ALA A 37 -17.45 -2.40 6.03
CA ALA A 37 -16.48 -1.70 5.18
C ALA A 37 -15.60 -0.72 5.97
N GLU A 38 -16.17 -0.05 6.98
CA GLU A 38 -15.43 0.85 7.85
C GLU A 38 -14.40 0.10 8.71
N GLN A 39 -14.79 -1.05 9.28
CA GLN A 39 -13.88 -1.90 10.04
C GLN A 39 -12.78 -2.48 9.16
N ALA A 40 -13.11 -2.95 7.96
CA ALA A 40 -12.14 -3.46 7.00
C ALA A 40 -11.11 -2.38 6.60
N GLU A 41 -11.55 -1.14 6.39
CA GLU A 41 -10.66 -0.02 6.12
C GLU A 41 -9.72 0.26 7.30
N ARG A 42 -10.23 0.26 8.55
CA ARG A 42 -9.39 0.44 9.75
C ARG A 42 -8.33 -0.64 9.87
N VAL A 43 -8.71 -1.89 9.66
CA VAL A 43 -7.79 -3.04 9.64
C VAL A 43 -6.75 -2.87 8.54
N THR A 44 -7.15 -2.42 7.34
CA THR A 44 -6.20 -2.21 6.26
C THR A 44 -5.22 -1.09 6.62
N GLN A 45 -5.69 0.03 7.17
CA GLN A 45 -4.81 1.13 7.58
C GLN A 45 -3.82 0.70 8.67
N GLY A 46 -4.27 -0.07 9.65
CA GLY A 46 -3.39 -0.67 10.66
C GLY A 46 -2.34 -1.59 10.03
N THR A 47 -2.75 -2.46 9.10
CA THR A 47 -1.84 -3.37 8.40
C THR A 47 -0.81 -2.61 7.57
N LEU A 48 -1.24 -1.60 6.80
CA LEU A 48 -0.33 -0.76 6.01
C LEU A 48 0.66 0.01 6.88
N THR A 49 0.25 0.41 8.08
CA THR A 49 1.14 1.03 9.06
C THR A 49 2.22 0.06 9.52
N SER A 50 1.85 -1.19 9.84
CA SER A 50 2.81 -2.25 10.17
C SER A 50 3.75 -2.58 9.00
N VAL A 51 3.25 -2.61 7.76
CA VAL A 51 4.09 -2.84 6.57
C VAL A 51 5.09 -1.71 6.36
N ARG A 52 4.69 -0.45 6.59
CA ARG A 52 5.64 0.68 6.58
C ARG A 52 6.71 0.54 7.65
N ALA A 53 6.32 0.19 8.87
CA ALA A 53 7.27 -0.03 9.96
C ALA A 53 8.27 -1.15 9.64
N MET A 54 7.82 -2.26 9.04
CA MET A 54 8.70 -3.33 8.55
C MET A 54 9.66 -2.82 7.48
N ARG A 55 9.14 -2.11 6.47
CA ARG A 55 9.95 -1.50 5.40
C ARG A 55 11.02 -0.57 5.97
N ASP A 56 10.64 0.29 6.91
CA ASP A 56 11.54 1.26 7.54
C ASP A 56 12.59 0.55 8.41
N ALA A 57 12.28 -0.64 8.94
CA ALA A 57 13.21 -1.55 9.59
C ALA A 57 14.01 -2.45 8.61
N LEU A 58 13.91 -2.20 7.31
CA LEU A 58 14.55 -2.98 6.23
C LEU A 58 14.12 -4.45 6.19
N VAL A 59 12.85 -4.71 6.52
CA VAL A 59 12.22 -6.03 6.47
C VAL A 59 11.14 -6.05 5.40
N VAL A 60 11.15 -7.10 4.58
CA VAL A 60 10.08 -7.41 3.61
C VAL A 60 9.46 -8.74 4.03
N HIS A 61 8.15 -8.77 4.25
CA HIS A 61 7.46 -10.00 4.64
C HIS A 61 7.28 -11.00 3.49
N ASP A 62 7.14 -10.50 2.25
CA ASP A 62 6.88 -11.25 1.01
C ASP A 62 5.63 -12.14 0.95
N ASP A 63 4.85 -12.24 2.03
CA ASP A 63 3.60 -13.03 2.10
C ASP A 63 2.44 -12.30 2.81
N ILE A 64 2.28 -11.00 2.56
CA ILE A 64 1.13 -10.26 3.09
C ILE A 64 -0.13 -10.71 2.35
N PHE A 65 -0.96 -11.52 3.02
CA PHE A 65 -2.27 -12.02 2.58
C PHE A 65 -3.27 -12.02 3.73
N LEU A 66 -4.57 -12.14 3.44
CA LEU A 66 -5.63 -12.18 4.46
C LEU A 66 -5.43 -13.30 5.50
N ARG A 67 -4.86 -14.45 5.09
CA ARG A 67 -4.50 -15.56 5.99
C ARG A 67 -3.38 -15.23 6.98
N ASN A 68 -2.54 -14.23 6.67
CA ASN A 68 -1.38 -13.83 7.44
C ASN A 68 -1.58 -12.49 8.18
N VAL A 69 -2.82 -12.01 8.21
CA VAL A 69 -3.22 -10.85 9.00
C VAL A 69 -4.32 -11.29 9.94
N MET A 70 -4.15 -11.03 11.23
CA MET A 70 -5.02 -11.52 12.29
C MET A 70 -5.56 -10.38 13.13
N LEU A 71 -6.82 -10.49 13.55
CA LEU A 71 -7.42 -9.58 14.52
C LEU A 71 -7.46 -10.26 15.88
N ARG A 72 -6.93 -9.57 16.89
CA ARG A 72 -7.01 -10.00 18.29
C ARG A 72 -8.44 -9.80 18.80
N ARG A 73 -8.95 -10.73 19.59
CA ARG A 73 -10.19 -10.51 20.35
C ARG A 73 -9.97 -9.41 21.39
N THR A 74 -10.99 -8.57 21.56
CA THR A 74 -11.00 -7.56 22.62
C THR A 74 -11.01 -8.23 24.00
N PRO A 75 -10.24 -7.73 24.98
CA PRO A 75 -10.21 -8.33 26.31
C PRO A 75 -11.60 -8.38 26.96
N GLY A 76 -12.08 -9.58 27.27
CA GLY A 76 -13.40 -9.80 27.90
C GLY A 76 -14.60 -9.60 26.97
N GLY A 77 -14.39 -9.42 25.67
CA GLY A 77 -15.44 -9.21 24.67
C GLY A 77 -15.59 -10.35 23.67
N LEU A 78 -16.66 -10.28 22.88
CA LEU A 78 -16.87 -11.14 21.69
C LEU A 78 -16.43 -10.47 20.39
N ASP A 79 -15.96 -9.22 20.46
CA ASP A 79 -15.56 -8.40 19.30
C ASP A 79 -14.03 -8.39 19.11
N TYR A 80 -13.58 -7.85 17.98
CA TYR A 80 -12.18 -7.80 17.58
C TYR A 80 -11.59 -6.40 17.65
N ASP A 81 -10.28 -6.31 17.86
CA ASP A 81 -9.52 -5.06 17.78
C ASP A 81 -9.17 -4.78 16.31
N TYR A 82 -10.00 -3.95 15.66
CA TYR A 82 -9.84 -3.56 14.25
C TYR A 82 -8.75 -2.50 14.04
N ASP A 83 -8.21 -1.89 15.10
CA ASP A 83 -7.17 -0.86 14.99
C ASP A 83 -5.76 -1.43 15.06
N HIS A 84 -5.60 -2.61 15.67
CA HIS A 84 -4.30 -3.23 15.91
C HIS A 84 -4.21 -4.64 15.29
N PRO A 85 -4.30 -4.76 13.95
CA PRO A 85 -4.11 -6.03 13.28
C PRO A 85 -2.67 -6.52 13.45
N VAL A 86 -2.51 -7.84 13.56
CA VAL A 86 -1.21 -8.50 13.72
C VAL A 86 -0.85 -9.23 12.45
N ILE A 87 0.33 -8.94 11.92
CA ILE A 87 0.91 -9.67 10.79
C ILE A 87 1.67 -10.88 11.34
N ILE A 88 1.43 -12.06 10.77
CA ILE A 88 2.03 -13.33 11.17
C ILE A 88 2.67 -14.03 9.98
N ASP A 89 3.42 -15.11 10.26
CA ASP A 89 4.09 -15.96 9.26
C ASP A 89 5.22 -15.28 8.47
N PHE A 90 6.31 -14.99 9.17
CA PHE A 90 7.53 -14.42 8.59
C PHE A 90 8.43 -15.47 7.92
N GLY A 91 7.94 -16.68 7.63
CA GLY A 91 8.75 -17.81 7.17
C GLY A 91 9.50 -17.59 5.86
N ILE A 92 8.99 -16.69 5.01
CA ILE A 92 9.64 -16.30 3.74
C ILE A 92 10.07 -14.83 3.71
N SER A 93 10.11 -14.18 4.87
CA SER A 93 10.54 -12.78 4.96
C SER A 93 12.03 -12.62 4.63
N ALA A 94 12.38 -11.45 4.12
CA ALA A 94 13.74 -11.04 3.84
C ALA A 94 14.11 -9.82 4.70
N THR A 95 15.32 -9.82 5.25
CA THR A 95 15.90 -8.68 5.97
C THR A 95 17.09 -8.16 5.19
N TYR A 96 17.21 -6.84 5.08
CA TYR A 96 18.30 -6.18 4.38
C TYR A 96 19.13 -5.38 5.36
N THR A 97 20.44 -5.36 5.14
CA THR A 97 21.35 -4.45 5.82
C THR A 97 21.57 -3.19 4.99
N PRO A 98 21.92 -2.05 5.64
CA PRO A 98 22.28 -0.84 4.90
C PRO A 98 23.41 -1.07 3.89
N LYS A 99 24.36 -1.95 4.21
CA LYS A 99 25.47 -2.30 3.34
C LYS A 99 24.98 -2.99 2.05
N GLU A 100 24.09 -3.98 2.17
CA GLU A 100 23.53 -4.68 1.00
C GLU A 100 22.74 -3.73 0.10
N ILE A 101 22.02 -2.79 0.70
CA ILE A 101 21.29 -1.74 -0.03
C ILE A 101 22.26 -0.84 -0.82
N MET A 102 23.38 -0.45 -0.21
CA MET A 102 24.39 0.39 -0.88
C MET A 102 25.11 -0.38 -2.01
N GLU A 103 25.47 -1.64 -1.76
CA GLU A 103 26.18 -2.49 -2.73
C GLU A 103 25.27 -2.93 -3.88
N ASN A 104 23.96 -3.07 -3.62
CA ASN A 104 22.97 -3.41 -4.61
C ASN A 104 21.67 -2.59 -4.43
N PRO A 105 21.61 -1.36 -4.95
CA PRO A 105 20.44 -0.50 -4.82
C PRO A 105 19.15 -1.10 -5.40
N SER A 106 19.25 -2.04 -6.35
CA SER A 106 18.08 -2.72 -6.90
C SER A 106 17.36 -3.62 -5.88
N SER A 107 18.07 -4.04 -4.82
CA SER A 107 17.50 -4.78 -3.68
C SER A 107 16.48 -3.98 -2.87
N VAL A 108 16.41 -2.65 -3.07
CA VAL A 108 15.41 -1.77 -2.45
C VAL A 108 14.04 -1.89 -3.13
N GLY A 109 13.96 -2.40 -4.36
CA GLY A 109 12.70 -2.55 -5.10
C GLY A 109 11.60 -3.28 -4.30
N PRO A 110 11.89 -4.46 -3.70
CA PRO A 110 10.99 -5.13 -2.76
C PRO A 110 10.55 -4.27 -1.58
N LEU A 111 11.47 -3.55 -0.92
CA LEU A 111 11.14 -2.64 0.20
C LEU A 111 10.17 -1.54 -0.24
N GLY A 112 10.49 -0.82 -1.33
CA GLY A 112 9.65 0.26 -1.84
C GLY A 112 8.28 -0.22 -2.36
N SER A 113 8.22 -1.42 -2.93
CA SER A 113 6.97 -1.98 -3.49
C SER A 113 6.10 -2.73 -2.48
N SER A 114 6.61 -3.09 -1.31
CA SER A 114 5.90 -3.88 -0.28
C SER A 114 4.54 -3.28 0.12
N VAL A 115 4.53 -1.97 0.44
CA VAL A 115 3.31 -1.24 0.80
C VAL A 115 2.33 -1.18 -0.39
N MET A 116 2.83 -1.00 -1.61
CA MET A 116 1.99 -0.99 -2.83
C MET A 116 1.37 -2.36 -3.11
N ARG A 117 2.11 -3.44 -2.91
CA ARG A 117 1.59 -4.81 -3.04
C ARG A 117 0.48 -5.05 -2.02
N ALA A 118 0.68 -4.67 -0.76
CA ALA A 118 -0.34 -4.78 0.29
C ALA A 118 -1.60 -3.95 -0.06
N ARG A 119 -1.44 -2.68 -0.48
CA ARG A 119 -2.58 -1.85 -0.92
C ARG A 119 -3.34 -2.48 -2.07
N LYS A 120 -2.63 -2.97 -3.09
CA LYS A 120 -3.24 -3.60 -4.26
C LYS A 120 -4.01 -4.87 -3.87
N LEU A 121 -3.46 -5.67 -2.97
CA LEU A 121 -4.16 -6.83 -2.42
C LEU A 121 -5.47 -6.39 -1.76
N PHE A 122 -5.42 -5.53 -0.75
CA PHE A 122 -6.62 -5.16 -0.01
C PHE A 122 -7.65 -4.44 -0.90
N SER A 123 -7.20 -3.67 -1.88
CA SER A 123 -8.10 -3.04 -2.86
C SER A 123 -8.81 -4.07 -3.73
N ARG A 124 -8.09 -5.12 -4.18
CA ARG A 124 -8.67 -6.21 -4.98
C ARG A 124 -9.70 -7.00 -4.19
N GLU A 125 -9.45 -7.23 -2.91
CA GLU A 125 -10.37 -7.91 -2.01
C GLU A 125 -11.50 -6.98 -1.50
N SER A 126 -11.54 -5.71 -1.92
CA SER A 126 -12.50 -4.69 -1.46
C SER A 126 -12.39 -4.31 0.03
N TRP A 127 -11.28 -4.66 0.68
CA TRP A 127 -10.97 -4.31 2.08
C TRP A 127 -10.39 -2.90 2.25
N HIS A 128 -9.97 -2.28 1.15
CA HIS A 128 -9.28 -0.99 1.15
C HIS A 128 -9.88 -0.05 0.14
N ILE A 129 -10.11 1.19 0.57
CA ILE A 129 -10.48 2.28 -0.31
C ILE A 129 -9.22 2.72 -1.06
N PRO A 130 -9.14 2.50 -2.39
CA PRO A 130 -7.94 2.80 -3.16
C PRO A 130 -7.45 4.24 -2.91
N SER A 131 -6.16 4.41 -2.64
CA SER A 131 -5.60 5.74 -2.45
C SER A 131 -5.40 6.44 -3.80
N LEU A 132 -5.45 7.77 -3.77
CA LEU A 132 -5.15 8.57 -4.95
C LEU A 132 -3.66 8.48 -5.28
N TYR A 133 -3.37 8.25 -6.56
CA TYR A 133 -2.05 8.48 -7.12
C TYR A 133 -2.08 9.82 -7.85
N LEU A 134 -1.67 10.91 -7.19
CA LEU A 134 -1.79 12.26 -7.76
C LEU A 134 -1.03 12.44 -9.07
N SER A 135 0.04 11.67 -9.29
CA SER A 135 0.74 11.59 -10.57
C SER A 135 -0.18 11.18 -11.72
N ASP A 136 -1.15 10.31 -11.46
CA ASP A 136 -2.08 9.79 -12.46
C ASP A 136 -3.13 10.83 -12.86
N TYR A 137 -3.17 11.95 -12.14
CA TYR A 137 -4.06 13.08 -12.37
C TYR A 137 -3.29 14.36 -12.76
N ALA A 138 -1.98 14.25 -13.04
CA ALA A 138 -1.19 15.35 -13.56
C ALA A 138 -1.60 15.67 -15.02
N PRO A 139 -1.58 16.95 -15.42
CA PRO A 139 -1.91 17.31 -16.80
C PRO A 139 -0.85 16.82 -17.78
N SER A 140 -1.30 16.29 -18.90
CA SER A 140 -0.47 16.11 -20.09
C SER A 140 -0.11 17.49 -20.69
N PRO A 141 1.13 17.69 -21.17
CA PRO A 141 1.49 18.88 -21.92
C PRO A 141 0.60 19.12 -23.15
N TRP A 142 0.14 18.04 -23.79
CA TRP A 142 -0.60 18.07 -25.06
C TRP A 142 -2.10 18.05 -24.86
N TYR A 143 -2.59 17.16 -23.99
CA TYR A 143 -4.02 16.91 -23.83
C TYR A 143 -4.61 17.55 -22.57
N GLY A 144 -3.78 18.22 -21.77
CA GLY A 144 -4.18 18.75 -20.47
C GLY A 144 -4.69 17.66 -19.53
N TYR A 145 -5.85 17.88 -18.93
CA TYR A 145 -6.47 17.00 -17.95
C TYR A 145 -7.40 15.95 -18.57
N ARG A 146 -7.32 15.67 -19.88
CA ARG A 146 -8.23 14.72 -20.54
C ARG A 146 -8.29 13.35 -19.83
N GLU A 147 -7.15 12.68 -19.69
CA GLU A 147 -7.09 11.37 -19.03
C GLU A 147 -7.46 11.45 -17.55
N ALA A 148 -7.03 12.51 -16.86
CA ALA A 148 -7.34 12.71 -15.45
C ALA A 148 -8.85 12.85 -15.23
N ASN A 149 -9.53 13.67 -16.05
CA ASN A 149 -10.98 13.84 -16.00
C ASN A 149 -11.69 12.51 -16.27
N GLU A 150 -11.29 11.76 -17.31
CA GLU A 150 -11.89 10.46 -17.63
C GLU A 150 -11.71 9.45 -16.49
N ARG A 151 -10.53 9.38 -15.88
CA ARG A 151 -10.26 8.52 -14.72
C ARG A 151 -11.16 8.89 -13.54
N ILE A 152 -11.27 10.18 -13.20
CA ILE A 152 -12.09 10.66 -12.08
C ILE A 152 -13.59 10.42 -12.35
N GLU A 153 -14.04 10.63 -13.59
CA GLU A 153 -15.43 10.38 -14.01
C GLU A 153 -15.77 8.88 -13.98
N GLY A 154 -14.80 8.00 -14.19
CA GLY A 154 -14.93 6.55 -14.05
C GLY A 154 -14.98 6.03 -12.60
N LEU A 155 -14.67 6.87 -11.60
CA LEU A 155 -14.78 6.51 -10.19
C LEU A 155 -16.25 6.48 -9.72
N SER A 156 -16.53 5.70 -8.66
CA SER A 156 -17.83 5.75 -8.00
C SER A 156 -18.12 7.16 -7.46
N ALA A 157 -19.40 7.53 -7.38
CA ALA A 157 -19.80 8.84 -6.88
C ALA A 157 -19.23 9.10 -5.47
N GLU A 158 -19.32 8.12 -4.58
CA GLU A 158 -18.77 8.20 -3.22
C GLU A 158 -17.25 8.46 -3.23
N HIS A 159 -16.50 7.72 -4.05
CA HIS A 159 -15.04 7.89 -4.14
C HIS A 159 -14.69 9.26 -4.71
N ARG A 160 -15.44 9.72 -5.70
CA ARG A 160 -15.27 11.05 -6.29
C ARG A 160 -15.56 12.15 -5.27
N GLU A 161 -16.70 12.08 -4.60
CA GLU A 161 -17.11 13.05 -3.58
C GLU A 161 -16.14 13.12 -2.41
N ARG A 162 -15.53 11.98 -2.05
CA ARG A 162 -14.54 11.89 -0.97
C ARG A 162 -13.23 12.61 -1.29
N PHE A 163 -12.76 12.55 -2.53
CA PHE A 163 -11.40 12.96 -2.90
C PHE A 163 -11.32 14.15 -3.84
N PHE A 164 -12.41 14.46 -4.54
CA PHE A 164 -12.44 15.49 -5.57
C PHE A 164 -13.61 16.45 -5.38
N GLU A 165 -13.41 17.67 -5.84
CA GLU A 165 -14.40 18.73 -5.98
C GLU A 165 -14.53 19.09 -7.45
N GLU A 166 -15.76 19.19 -7.95
CA GLU A 166 -15.99 19.67 -9.31
C GLU A 166 -15.68 21.17 -9.37
N ILE A 167 -14.88 21.56 -10.36
CA ILE A 167 -14.58 22.96 -10.66
C ILE A 167 -15.79 23.52 -11.42
N PRO A 168 -16.44 24.61 -10.94
CA PRO A 168 -17.56 25.24 -11.64
C PRO A 168 -17.19 25.63 -13.07
N GLU A 169 -18.11 25.50 -14.03
CA GLU A 169 -17.82 25.73 -15.45
C GLU A 169 -17.26 27.13 -15.74
N ASN A 170 -17.74 28.15 -15.02
CA ASN A 170 -17.26 29.53 -15.11
C ASN A 170 -15.86 29.76 -14.51
N GLU A 171 -15.34 28.81 -13.74
CA GLU A 171 -14.00 28.83 -13.15
C GLU A 171 -13.00 27.96 -13.92
N ARG A 172 -13.47 27.17 -14.89
CA ARG A 172 -12.60 26.33 -15.74
C ARG A 172 -11.84 27.21 -16.74
N GLU A 173 -10.57 26.88 -16.96
CA GLU A 173 -9.82 27.44 -18.08
C GLU A 173 -10.54 27.10 -19.40
N ALA A 174 -10.47 28.00 -20.39
CA ALA A 174 -11.00 27.70 -21.72
C ALA A 174 -10.11 26.64 -22.40
N PRO A 175 -10.70 25.67 -23.14
CA PRO A 175 -9.93 24.81 -24.01
C PRO A 175 -9.09 25.64 -24.98
N LYS A 176 -7.85 25.20 -25.24
CA LYS A 176 -6.94 25.87 -26.15
C LYS A 176 -6.25 24.87 -27.05
N ASP A 177 -5.93 25.30 -28.27
CA ASP A 177 -5.13 24.52 -29.19
C ASP A 177 -3.66 24.61 -28.78
N VAL A 178 -2.99 23.46 -28.72
CA VAL A 178 -1.57 23.30 -28.44
C VAL A 178 -0.95 22.66 -29.66
N VAL A 179 0.03 23.32 -30.24
CA VAL A 179 0.79 22.79 -31.38
C VAL A 179 1.98 22.05 -30.84
N ASP A 180 2.21 20.83 -31.32
CA ASP A 180 3.45 20.11 -31.07
C ASP A 180 4.54 20.62 -32.02
N ASP A 181 5.62 21.09 -31.42
CA ASP A 181 6.74 21.72 -32.13
C ASP A 181 7.54 20.69 -32.97
N ASP A 182 7.42 19.38 -32.67
CA ASP A 182 8.18 18.32 -33.33
C ASP A 182 7.49 17.78 -34.60
N ASP A 183 6.15 17.70 -34.63
CA ASP A 183 5.38 17.15 -35.76
C ASP A 183 4.38 18.14 -36.39
N GLY A 184 4.14 19.28 -35.75
CA GLY A 184 3.18 20.30 -36.19
C GLY A 184 1.71 19.92 -35.97
N GLU A 185 1.43 18.83 -35.26
CA GLU A 185 0.08 18.39 -34.95
C GLU A 185 -0.57 19.34 -33.93
N VAL A 186 -1.89 19.53 -34.10
CA VAL A 186 -2.67 20.41 -33.23
C VAL A 186 -3.49 19.55 -32.28
N TYR A 187 -3.16 19.66 -30.99
CA TYR A 187 -3.84 18.99 -29.90
C TYR A 187 -4.78 19.95 -29.17
N VAL A 188 -5.94 19.45 -28.73
CA VAL A 188 -6.86 20.23 -27.90
C VAL A 188 -6.56 19.98 -26.44
N TYR A 189 -6.06 21.02 -25.76
CA TYR A 189 -5.84 21.03 -24.32
C TYR A 189 -7.18 21.05 -23.59
N VAL A 190 -7.45 20.01 -22.80
CA VAL A 190 -8.67 19.91 -22.00
C VAL A 190 -8.39 20.44 -20.59
N PRO A 191 -9.16 21.43 -20.09
CA PRO A 191 -8.98 21.98 -18.74
C PRO A 191 -9.39 20.97 -17.66
N ALA A 192 -8.91 21.19 -16.43
CA ALA A 192 -9.35 20.41 -15.28
C ALA A 192 -10.85 20.62 -15.03
N ARG A 193 -11.59 19.53 -14.82
CA ARG A 193 -12.99 19.57 -14.33
C ARG A 193 -13.08 19.28 -12.83
N TRP A 194 -12.02 18.70 -12.27
CA TRP A 194 -11.97 18.25 -10.89
C TRP A 194 -10.72 18.81 -10.24
N ARG A 195 -10.84 19.29 -9.01
CA ARG A 195 -9.70 19.57 -8.11
C ARG A 195 -9.67 18.53 -7.02
N VAL A 196 -8.46 18.16 -6.59
CA VAL A 196 -8.29 17.33 -5.40
C VAL A 196 -8.73 18.13 -4.18
N ARG A 197 -9.50 17.51 -3.29
CA ARG A 197 -9.93 18.13 -2.04
C ARG A 197 -8.75 18.42 -1.13
N GLU A 198 -8.84 19.53 -0.40
CA GLU A 198 -7.83 19.88 0.60
C GLU A 198 -7.70 18.77 1.66
N GLY A 199 -6.46 18.35 1.95
CA GLY A 199 -6.17 17.28 2.91
C GLY A 199 -6.28 15.85 2.37
N ALA A 200 -6.64 15.65 1.10
CA ALA A 200 -6.58 14.34 0.47
C ALA A 200 -5.13 13.82 0.46
N ARG A 201 -4.90 12.66 1.08
CA ARG A 201 -3.58 12.03 1.13
C ARG A 201 -3.33 11.18 -0.11
N ASP A 202 -2.18 11.38 -0.74
CA ASP A 202 -1.75 10.57 -1.86
C ASP A 202 -1.00 9.31 -1.40
N ALA A 203 -0.93 8.31 -2.27
CA ALA A 203 -0.02 7.17 -2.10
C ALA A 203 1.42 7.47 -2.60
N GLY A 204 1.68 8.70 -3.05
CA GLY A 204 2.95 9.13 -3.62
C GLY A 204 4.10 9.12 -2.62
N VAL A 205 3.81 9.26 -1.32
CA VAL A 205 4.79 9.10 -0.23
C VAL A 205 5.34 7.67 -0.14
N ASP A 206 4.51 6.66 -0.44
CA ASP A 206 4.94 5.26 -0.40
C ASP A 206 5.74 4.89 -1.66
N LEU A 207 5.39 5.47 -2.82
CA LEU A 207 6.09 5.25 -4.10
C LEU A 207 7.51 5.84 -4.13
N ARG A 208 7.69 6.98 -3.46
CA ARG A 208 8.97 7.72 -3.44
C ARG A 208 9.79 7.44 -2.18
N TRP A 209 9.43 6.40 -1.42
CA TRP A 209 10.13 6.05 -0.21
C TRP A 209 11.61 5.75 -0.48
N ARG A 210 12.45 6.20 0.44
CA ARG A 210 13.88 5.89 0.48
C ARG A 210 14.28 5.56 1.92
N PRO A 211 15.23 4.64 2.12
CA PRO A 211 15.75 4.37 3.45
C PRO A 211 16.46 5.60 4.00
N GLU A 212 16.09 6.03 5.21
CA GLU A 212 16.71 7.18 5.85
C GLU A 212 18.18 6.91 6.18
N GLY A 213 19.04 7.91 5.95
CA GLY A 213 20.46 7.85 6.31
C GLY A 213 21.32 6.92 5.46
N ILE A 214 20.77 6.34 4.37
CA ILE A 214 21.53 5.52 3.42
C ILE A 214 21.69 6.29 2.10
N PRO A 215 22.89 6.80 1.78
CA PRO A 215 23.11 7.50 0.51
C PRO A 215 23.00 6.52 -0.65
N LEU A 216 22.13 6.82 -1.62
CA LEU A 216 22.00 6.03 -2.85
C LEU A 216 22.87 6.65 -3.96
N PRO A 217 23.36 5.86 -4.93
CA PRO A 217 24.25 6.37 -5.99
C PRO A 217 23.67 7.53 -6.82
N SER A 218 22.34 7.68 -6.85
CA SER A 218 21.66 8.81 -7.50
C SER A 218 21.83 10.14 -6.79
N ASP A 219 22.33 10.15 -5.55
CA ASP A 219 22.36 11.33 -4.68
C ASP A 219 23.70 12.09 -4.77
N THR A 220 24.60 11.63 -5.65
CA THR A 220 25.95 12.17 -5.86
C THR A 220 26.15 12.88 -7.22
N THR A 221 25.06 13.22 -7.92
CA THR A 221 25.09 14.01 -9.16
C THR A 221 24.58 15.42 -8.96
#